data_AF-D7GD45-F1
#
_entry.id   AF-D7GD45-F1
#
_cell.length_a   1.000
_cell.length_b   1.000
_cell.length_c   1.000
_cell.angle_alpha   90.00
_cell.angle_beta   90.00
_cell.angle_gamma   90.00
#
_symmetry.space_group_name_H-M   'P 1'
#
loop_
_entity.id
_entity.type
_entity.pdbx_description
1 polymer ?
#
loop_
_entity_poly.entity_id
_entity_poly.type
_entity_poly.pdbx_seq_one_letter_code
_entity_poly.pdbx_strand_id
1 'polypeptide(L)'
;MLSYAVHEHHRCVPVDDYTRDFVDVPRFVEFCRACPQHDQTWACPEFDFDPRDVWARYSWIHLIAFSMDFDPDQRRTGWERDELTREVMDTFHREKKRALRTMIRLRNRVPGSQVLGAGSCELCRVCTRQQGRPCRLPQLLVHSMESMGADVEATSRELFDHPIEWSDGTSLPDSYVIVMGLVCNQPDLPPDAWGTPRHGVAARPSARAVKAQ
;
A
#
# COMPACT_ATOMS: atom_id res chain seq x y z
N MET A 1 14.59 -13.69 7.73
CA MET A 1 14.23 -12.26 7.73
C MET A 1 15.11 -11.53 6.73
N LEU A 2 14.47 -11.00 5.70
CA LEU A 2 15.13 -10.22 4.65
C LEU A 2 15.75 -8.93 5.21
N SER A 3 16.92 -8.56 4.70
CA SER A 3 17.59 -7.28 4.94
C SER A 3 17.14 -6.27 3.90
N TYR A 4 16.61 -5.13 4.33
CA TYR A 4 16.13 -4.07 3.46
C TYR A 4 16.16 -2.70 4.15
N ALA A 5 16.22 -1.64 3.34
CA ALA A 5 15.99 -0.26 3.74
C ALA A 5 14.60 0.19 3.27
N VAL A 6 13.96 1.09 4.02
CA VAL A 6 12.68 1.69 3.61
C VAL A 6 12.91 3.15 3.26
N HIS A 7 12.45 3.54 2.07
CA HIS A 7 12.46 4.93 1.61
C HIS A 7 11.04 5.42 1.31
N GLU A 8 10.82 6.71 1.55
CA GLU A 8 9.54 7.37 1.33
C GLU A 8 9.71 8.38 0.20
N HIS A 9 8.85 8.29 -0.81
CA HIS A 9 8.82 9.21 -1.94
C HIS A 9 7.43 9.84 -2.02
N HIS A 10 7.36 11.16 -2.16
CA HIS A 10 6.09 11.89 -2.16
C HIS A 10 5.84 12.56 -3.51
N ARG A 11 4.57 12.60 -3.93
CA ARG A 11 4.08 13.38 -5.06
C ARG A 11 2.73 14.00 -4.71
N CYS A 12 2.47 15.19 -5.21
CA CYS A 12 1.15 15.82 -5.14
C CYS A 12 0.73 16.19 -6.55
N VAL A 13 -0.47 15.77 -6.94
CA VAL A 13 -1.04 16.07 -8.26
C VAL A 13 -2.52 16.43 -8.13
N PRO A 14 -3.07 17.23 -9.05
CA PRO A 14 -4.51 17.44 -9.14
C PRO A 14 -5.26 16.12 -9.33
N VAL A 15 -6.42 15.97 -8.70
CA VAL A 15 -7.26 14.77 -8.84
C VAL A 15 -7.76 14.59 -10.27
N ASP A 16 -8.09 15.68 -10.96
CA ASP A 16 -8.52 15.63 -12.37
C ASP A 16 -7.43 15.06 -13.28
N ASP A 17 -6.17 15.40 -13.02
CA ASP A 17 -5.04 14.83 -13.75
C ASP A 17 -4.85 13.36 -13.39
N TYR A 18 -4.84 13.05 -12.09
CA TYR A 18 -4.65 11.69 -11.62
C TYR A 18 -5.73 10.73 -12.13
N THR A 19 -7.00 11.17 -12.10
CA THR A 19 -8.13 10.34 -12.52
C THR A 19 -8.15 10.11 -14.03
N ARG A 20 -7.82 11.14 -14.82
CA ARG A 20 -7.70 11.02 -16.27
C ARG A 20 -6.61 10.04 -16.68
N ASP A 21 -5.46 10.10 -16.03
CA ASP A 21 -4.26 9.39 -16.48
C ASP A 21 -4.10 8.01 -15.81
N PHE A 22 -4.63 7.82 -14.59
CA PHE A 22 -4.40 6.62 -13.77
C PHE A 22 -5.65 5.96 -13.20
N VAL A 23 -6.88 6.42 -13.45
CA VAL A 23 -8.09 5.78 -12.88
C VAL A 23 -8.99 5.18 -13.96
N ASP A 24 -9.21 3.87 -13.87
CA ASP A 24 -10.13 3.10 -14.70
C ASP A 24 -10.94 2.14 -13.82
N VAL A 25 -12.05 2.65 -13.25
CA VAL A 25 -12.90 1.89 -12.32
C VAL A 25 -13.39 0.57 -12.92
N PRO A 26 -13.99 0.52 -14.14
CA PRO A 26 -14.41 -0.74 -14.74
C PRO A 26 -13.28 -1.77 -14.85
N ARG A 27 -12.10 -1.35 -15.35
CA ARG A 27 -10.96 -2.26 -15.52
C ARG A 27 -10.46 -2.83 -14.19
N PHE A 28 -10.34 -1.99 -13.18
CA PHE A 28 -9.84 -2.42 -11.86
C PHE A 28 -10.86 -3.19 -11.04
N VAL A 29 -12.16 -3.00 -11.27
CA VAL A 29 -13.19 -3.89 -10.71
C VAL A 29 -13.03 -5.31 -11.26
N GLU A 30 -12.72 -5.48 -12.56
CA GLU A 30 -12.44 -6.80 -13.12
C GLU A 30 -11.18 -7.44 -12.52
N PHE A 31 -10.11 -6.66 -12.32
CA PHE A 31 -8.94 -7.15 -11.59
C PHE A 31 -9.28 -7.52 -10.14
N CYS A 32 -10.11 -6.72 -9.47
CA CYS A 32 -10.59 -7.05 -8.14
C CYS A 32 -11.40 -8.34 -8.14
N ARG A 33 -12.26 -8.60 -9.13
CA ARG A 33 -13.04 -9.85 -9.25
C ARG A 33 -12.16 -11.09 -9.44
N ALA A 34 -11.02 -10.94 -10.09
CA ALA A 34 -10.02 -12.00 -10.23
C ALA A 34 -9.18 -12.23 -8.96
N CYS A 35 -9.21 -11.29 -8.00
CA CYS A 35 -8.46 -11.40 -6.76
C CYS A 35 -9.14 -12.36 -5.77
N PRO A 36 -8.40 -13.27 -5.11
CA PRO A 36 -8.96 -14.16 -4.08
C PRO A 36 -9.60 -13.44 -2.87
N GLN A 37 -9.32 -12.14 -2.70
CA GLN A 37 -9.89 -11.31 -1.64
C GLN A 37 -11.15 -10.56 -2.07
N HIS A 38 -11.59 -10.69 -3.33
CA HIS A 38 -12.82 -10.09 -3.83
C HIS A 38 -14.01 -10.41 -2.92
N ASP A 39 -14.82 -9.41 -2.59
CA ASP A 39 -16.01 -9.53 -1.74
C ASP A 39 -15.77 -10.15 -0.34
N GLN A 40 -14.52 -10.37 0.06
CA GLN A 40 -14.19 -10.95 1.37
C GLN A 40 -14.17 -9.89 2.48
N THR A 41 -13.95 -8.62 2.12
CA THR A 41 -13.84 -7.52 3.07
C THR A 41 -14.63 -6.31 2.60
N TRP A 42 -15.09 -5.48 3.55
CA TRP A 42 -15.77 -4.22 3.23
C TRP A 42 -14.90 -3.19 2.49
N ALA A 43 -13.58 -3.41 2.38
CA ALA A 43 -12.68 -2.56 1.60
C ALA A 43 -12.59 -2.98 0.14
N CYS A 44 -13.13 -4.15 -0.22
CA CYS A 44 -13.12 -4.68 -1.58
C CYS A 44 -14.51 -4.49 -2.23
N PRO A 45 -14.58 -4.30 -3.55
CA PRO A 45 -15.86 -4.30 -4.27
C PRO A 45 -16.55 -5.68 -4.15
N GLU A 46 -17.85 -5.79 -4.39
CA GLU A 46 -18.79 -4.78 -4.93
C GLU A 46 -19.28 -3.78 -3.87
N PHE A 47 -19.12 -2.48 -4.18
CA PHE A 47 -19.55 -1.39 -3.32
C PHE A 47 -21.00 -0.96 -3.59
N ASP A 48 -21.63 -0.36 -2.60
CA ASP A 48 -22.94 0.30 -2.71
C ASP A 48 -22.84 1.78 -3.13
N PHE A 49 -21.64 2.21 -3.52
CA PHE A 49 -21.33 3.54 -4.04
C PHE A 49 -20.42 3.44 -5.28
N ASP A 50 -20.39 4.50 -6.10
CA ASP A 50 -19.47 4.59 -7.22
C ASP A 50 -18.12 5.19 -6.77
N PRO A 51 -16.98 4.50 -6.97
CA PRO A 51 -15.67 5.06 -6.66
C PRO A 51 -15.41 6.43 -7.31
N ARG A 52 -15.97 6.71 -8.50
CA ARG A 52 -15.84 8.00 -9.20
C ARG A 52 -16.43 9.16 -8.40
N ASP A 53 -17.51 8.91 -7.66
CA ASP A 53 -18.13 9.91 -6.78
C ASP A 53 -17.24 10.26 -5.59
N VAL A 54 -16.32 9.37 -5.20
CA VAL A 54 -15.34 9.66 -4.16
C VAL A 54 -14.24 10.55 -4.71
N TRP A 55 -13.69 10.22 -5.87
CA TRP A 55 -12.68 11.04 -6.55
C TRP A 55 -13.17 12.47 -6.77
N ALA A 56 -14.38 12.64 -7.30
CA ALA A 56 -14.95 13.95 -7.62
C ALA A 56 -15.16 14.90 -6.43
N ARG A 57 -15.00 14.43 -5.17
CA ARG A 57 -15.11 15.27 -3.96
C ARG A 57 -13.84 16.01 -3.60
N TYR A 58 -12.73 15.69 -4.27
CA TYR A 58 -11.40 16.14 -3.91
C TYR A 58 -10.70 16.82 -5.08
N SER A 59 -9.89 17.83 -4.79
CA SER A 59 -9.11 18.54 -5.82
C SER A 59 -7.66 18.04 -5.94
N TRP A 60 -7.11 17.43 -4.89
CA TRP A 60 -5.70 17.03 -4.82
C TRP A 60 -5.53 15.61 -4.27
N ILE A 61 -4.57 14.86 -4.82
CA ILE A 61 -4.09 13.61 -4.25
C ILE A 61 -2.62 13.74 -3.88
N HIS A 62 -2.32 13.43 -2.62
CA HIS A 62 -0.98 13.28 -2.08
C HIS A 62 -0.63 11.80 -2.09
N LEU A 63 0.27 11.41 -2.97
CA LEU A 63 0.75 10.06 -3.14
C LEU A 63 2.04 9.84 -2.34
N ILE A 64 2.16 8.65 -1.77
CA ILE A 64 3.40 8.17 -1.17
C ILE A 64 3.73 6.80 -1.73
N ALA A 65 4.96 6.64 -2.19
CA ALA A 65 5.57 5.34 -2.41
C ALA A 65 6.51 5.02 -1.25
N PHE A 66 6.28 3.87 -0.60
CA PHE A 66 7.18 3.27 0.36
C PHE A 66 7.97 2.17 -0.37
N SER A 67 9.22 2.44 -0.74
CA SER A 67 10.10 1.43 -1.32
C SER A 67 10.81 0.64 -0.23
N MET A 68 10.96 -0.66 -0.44
CA MET A 68 11.67 -1.61 0.41
C MET A 68 12.85 -2.14 -0.41
N ASP A 69 13.98 -1.45 -0.33
CA ASP A 69 15.16 -1.76 -1.14
C ASP A 69 15.95 -2.85 -0.43
N PHE A 70 16.04 -4.02 -1.06
CA PHE A 70 16.71 -5.17 -0.50
C PHE A 70 18.23 -5.03 -0.60
N ASP A 71 18.93 -5.45 0.44
CA ASP A 71 20.38 -5.39 0.54
C ASP A 71 21.06 -6.06 -0.69
N PRO A 72 21.90 -5.32 -1.45
CA PRO A 72 22.64 -5.86 -2.60
C PRO A 72 23.46 -7.12 -2.29
N ASP A 73 23.97 -7.24 -1.06
CA ASP A 73 24.79 -8.38 -0.64
C ASP A 73 23.94 -9.62 -0.29
N GLN A 74 22.61 -9.48 -0.28
CA GLN A 74 21.71 -10.59 -0.02
C GLN A 74 21.57 -11.50 -1.25
N ARG A 75 21.50 -12.82 -0.99
CA ARG A 75 21.24 -13.83 -2.02
C ARG A 75 19.94 -13.56 -2.78
N ARG A 76 20.06 -13.31 -4.09
CA ARG A 76 18.96 -12.99 -5.00
C ARG A 76 18.23 -14.21 -5.57
N THR A 77 18.84 -15.39 -5.58
CA THR A 77 18.30 -16.56 -6.29
C THR A 77 18.42 -17.84 -5.47
N GLY A 78 17.61 -18.85 -5.81
CA GLY A 78 17.70 -20.23 -5.33
C GLY A 78 17.13 -20.45 -3.92
N TRP A 79 16.25 -19.56 -3.47
CA TRP A 79 15.46 -19.80 -2.26
C TRP A 79 14.38 -20.84 -2.56
N GLU A 80 13.99 -21.62 -1.55
CA GLU A 80 12.79 -22.44 -1.67
C GLU A 80 11.56 -21.55 -1.82
N ARG A 81 10.69 -21.89 -2.78
CA ARG A 81 9.57 -21.04 -3.20
C ARG A 81 8.68 -20.61 -2.03
N ASP A 82 8.31 -21.57 -1.19
CA ASP A 82 7.42 -21.33 -0.06
C ASP A 82 8.10 -20.51 1.05
N GLU A 83 9.41 -20.65 1.23
CA GLU A 83 10.17 -19.85 2.18
C GLU A 83 10.25 -18.39 1.72
N LEU A 84 10.67 -18.16 0.47
CA LEU A 84 10.77 -16.81 -0.09
C LEU A 84 9.42 -16.10 -0.09
N THR A 85 8.37 -16.79 -0.55
CA THR A 85 7.01 -16.23 -0.58
C THR A 85 6.57 -15.81 0.82
N ARG A 86 6.81 -16.62 1.85
CA ARG A 86 6.46 -16.28 3.24
C ARG A 86 7.25 -15.06 3.74
N GLU A 87 8.57 -15.04 3.56
CA GLU A 87 9.44 -13.96 4.03
C GLU A 87 9.12 -12.61 3.35
N VAL A 88 8.85 -12.63 2.04
CA VAL A 88 8.42 -11.47 1.27
C VAL A 88 7.06 -10.98 1.76
N MET A 89 6.08 -11.87 1.88
CA MET A 89 4.73 -11.48 2.31
C MET A 89 4.75 -10.95 3.74
N ASP A 90 5.48 -11.57 4.66
CA ASP A 90 5.61 -11.06 6.04
C ASP A 90 6.27 -9.68 6.09
N THR A 91 7.25 -9.44 5.21
CA THR A 91 7.88 -8.12 5.05
C THR A 91 6.89 -7.10 4.53
N PHE A 92 6.20 -7.41 3.43
CA PHE A 92 5.20 -6.55 2.81
C PHE A 92 4.07 -6.20 3.79
N HIS A 93 3.47 -7.17 4.48
CA HIS A 93 2.39 -6.93 5.45
C HIS A 93 2.85 -6.06 6.63
N ARG A 94 4.10 -6.22 7.08
CA ARG A 94 4.68 -5.42 8.16
C ARG A 94 4.83 -3.96 7.74
N GLU A 95 5.39 -3.72 6.57
CA GLU A 95 5.61 -2.37 6.06
C GLU A 95 4.30 -1.72 5.61
N LYS A 96 3.36 -2.45 4.99
CA LYS A 96 1.99 -2.00 4.72
C LYS A 96 1.29 -1.49 5.99
N LYS A 97 1.39 -2.24 7.10
CA LYS A 97 0.83 -1.81 8.40
C LYS A 97 1.52 -0.56 8.95
N ARG A 98 2.82 -0.38 8.70
CA ARG A 98 3.56 0.83 9.09
C ARG A 98 3.13 2.02 8.24
N ALA A 99 3.14 1.88 6.92
CA ALA A 99 2.68 2.86 5.95
C ALA A 99 1.26 3.33 6.25
N LEU A 100 0.32 2.39 6.46
CA LEU A 100 -1.07 2.74 6.80
C LEU A 100 -1.17 3.56 8.09
N ARG A 101 -0.36 3.28 9.11
CA ARG A 101 -0.34 4.11 10.33
C ARG A 101 0.15 5.53 10.06
N THR A 102 1.12 5.71 9.16
CA THR A 102 1.56 7.04 8.71
C THR A 102 0.41 7.75 7.99
N MET A 103 -0.28 7.09 7.07
CA MET A 103 -1.44 7.65 6.35
C MET A 103 -2.57 8.07 7.29
N ILE A 104 -2.90 7.25 8.29
CA ILE A 104 -3.96 7.58 9.26
C ILE A 104 -3.59 8.79 10.12
N ARG A 105 -2.31 8.95 10.51
CA ARG A 105 -1.86 10.15 11.22
C ARG A 105 -1.98 11.39 10.35
N LEU A 106 -1.63 11.27 9.07
CA LEU A 106 -1.77 12.36 8.11
C LEU A 106 -3.24 12.78 7.97
N ARG A 107 -4.14 11.81 7.78
CA ARG A 107 -5.59 12.07 7.72
C ARG A 107 -6.10 12.88 8.91
N ASN A 108 -5.62 12.58 10.11
CA ASN A 108 -6.02 13.32 11.32
C ASN A 108 -5.49 14.77 11.35
N ARG A 109 -4.45 15.09 10.59
CA ARG A 109 -3.90 16.45 10.44
C ARG A 109 -4.52 17.23 9.29
N VAL A 110 -5.23 16.55 8.39
CA VAL A 110 -5.88 17.15 7.22
C VAL A 110 -7.37 16.84 7.28
N PRO A 111 -8.16 17.64 8.04
CA PRO A 111 -9.60 17.43 8.15
C PRO A 111 -10.29 17.39 6.78
N GLY A 112 -11.27 16.49 6.65
CA GLY A 112 -11.99 16.30 5.39
C GLY A 112 -11.21 15.55 4.31
N SER A 113 -10.02 15.01 4.62
CA SER A 113 -9.29 14.12 3.70
C SER A 113 -9.71 12.65 3.84
N GLN A 114 -9.39 11.86 2.82
CA GLN A 114 -9.58 10.41 2.82
C GLN A 114 -8.31 9.68 2.40
N VAL A 115 -7.99 8.60 3.11
CA VAL A 115 -6.86 7.72 2.79
C VAL A 115 -7.33 6.64 1.83
N LEU A 116 -6.51 6.40 0.81
CA LEU A 116 -6.56 5.26 -0.09
C LEU A 116 -5.33 4.37 0.22
N GLY A 117 -5.57 3.16 0.67
CA GLY A 117 -4.54 2.21 1.10
C GLY A 117 -4.01 1.34 -0.04
N ALA A 118 -3.35 0.25 0.33
CA ALA A 118 -2.83 -0.76 -0.59
C ALA A 118 -3.38 -2.15 -0.24
N GLY A 119 -3.95 -2.85 -1.22
CA GLY A 119 -4.53 -4.18 -1.06
C GLY A 119 -5.68 -4.28 -0.04
N SER A 120 -6.01 -5.51 0.39
CA SER A 120 -7.20 -5.79 1.21
C SER A 120 -7.11 -5.28 2.66
N CYS A 121 -8.26 -5.11 3.32
CA CYS A 121 -8.34 -4.71 4.71
C CYS A 121 -8.02 -5.86 5.68
N GLU A 122 -7.14 -5.61 6.66
CA GLU A 122 -6.67 -6.61 7.64
C GLU A 122 -7.03 -6.25 9.08
N LEU A 123 -8.01 -5.36 9.30
CA LEU A 123 -8.35 -4.84 10.64
C LEU A 123 -8.92 -5.91 11.58
N CYS A 124 -9.52 -6.96 11.04
CA CYS A 124 -10.18 -7.99 11.82
C CYS A 124 -9.81 -9.38 11.30
N ARG A 125 -9.78 -10.36 12.21
CA ARG A 125 -9.46 -11.75 11.85
C ARG A 125 -10.48 -12.36 10.89
N VAL A 126 -11.77 -11.99 11.04
CA VAL A 126 -12.87 -12.43 10.17
C VAL A 126 -13.76 -11.22 9.91
N CYS A 127 -13.91 -10.85 8.64
CA CYS A 127 -14.72 -9.71 8.24
C CYS A 127 -16.22 -10.00 8.35
N THR A 128 -17.01 -9.00 8.77
CA THR A 128 -18.47 -9.13 8.83
C THR A 128 -19.14 -9.12 7.46
N ARG A 129 -18.41 -8.75 6.39
CA ARG A 129 -18.86 -8.82 5.00
C ARG A 129 -19.30 -10.24 4.63
N GLN A 130 -18.52 -11.25 5.02
CA GLN A 130 -18.82 -12.68 4.81
C GLN A 130 -20.12 -13.14 5.50
N GLN A 131 -20.66 -12.33 6.42
CA GLN A 131 -21.89 -12.62 7.15
C GLN A 131 -23.05 -11.72 6.70
N GLY A 132 -22.86 -10.88 5.67
CA GLY A 132 -23.83 -9.88 5.23
C GLY A 132 -24.11 -8.80 6.29
N ARG A 133 -23.19 -8.58 7.24
CA ARG A 133 -23.35 -7.63 8.35
C ARG A 133 -22.47 -6.40 8.17
N PRO A 134 -22.92 -5.20 8.57
CA PRO A 134 -22.14 -3.97 8.46
C PRO A 134 -20.73 -4.10 9.05
N CYS A 135 -19.80 -3.29 8.54
CA CYS A 135 -18.45 -3.21 9.09
C CYS A 135 -18.52 -2.88 10.58
N ARG A 136 -17.73 -3.57 11.40
CA ARG A 136 -17.62 -3.33 12.86
C ARG A 136 -16.71 -2.15 13.21
N LEU A 137 -15.89 -1.70 12.26
CA LEU A 137 -14.92 -0.61 12.42
C LEU A 137 -14.97 0.35 11.21
N PRO A 138 -16.15 0.88 10.83
CA PRO A 138 -16.31 1.68 9.61
C PRO A 138 -15.40 2.92 9.59
N GLN A 139 -15.14 3.53 10.74
CA GLN A 139 -14.27 4.69 10.90
C GLN A 139 -12.76 4.42 10.65
N LEU A 140 -12.37 3.14 10.70
CA LEU A 140 -11.00 2.69 10.41
C LEU A 140 -10.87 2.06 9.03
N LEU A 141 -12.00 1.81 8.35
CA LEU A 141 -12.01 1.20 7.01
C LEU A 141 -11.27 2.12 6.02
N VAL A 142 -10.36 1.53 5.27
CA VAL A 142 -9.61 2.19 4.22
C VAL A 142 -9.72 1.32 2.97
N HIS A 143 -10.28 1.88 1.91
CA HIS A 143 -10.32 1.27 0.59
C HIS A 143 -8.94 1.36 -0.04
N SER A 144 -8.54 0.36 -0.82
CA SER A 144 -7.28 0.42 -1.54
C SER A 144 -7.39 1.32 -2.77
N MET A 145 -6.27 1.84 -3.25
CA MET A 145 -6.21 2.60 -4.50
C MET A 145 -6.81 1.80 -5.66
N GLU A 146 -6.45 0.53 -5.79
CA GLU A 146 -6.93 -0.37 -6.85
C GLU A 146 -8.43 -0.63 -6.72
N SER A 147 -8.93 -0.84 -5.50
CA SER A 147 -10.37 -1.01 -5.28
C SER A 147 -11.17 0.23 -5.67
N MET A 148 -10.53 1.41 -5.65
CA MET A 148 -11.10 2.68 -6.09
C MET A 148 -10.86 3.00 -7.56
N GLY A 149 -10.27 2.06 -8.32
CA GLY A 149 -10.06 2.20 -9.76
C GLY A 149 -8.66 2.65 -10.17
N ALA A 150 -7.75 2.88 -9.25
CA ALA A 150 -6.44 3.45 -9.57
C ALA A 150 -5.42 2.41 -10.02
N ASP A 151 -4.67 2.75 -11.07
CA ASP A 151 -3.53 2.01 -11.59
C ASP A 151 -2.28 2.31 -10.79
N VAL A 152 -2.07 1.51 -9.74
CA VAL A 152 -0.90 1.61 -8.87
C VAL A 152 0.40 1.30 -9.62
N GLU A 153 0.38 0.41 -10.63
CA GLU A 153 1.57 0.08 -11.40
C GLU A 153 2.01 1.25 -12.29
N ALA A 154 1.06 1.81 -13.06
CA ALA A 154 1.33 3.01 -13.85
C ALA A 154 1.69 4.22 -12.96
N THR A 155 0.99 4.40 -11.83
CA THR A 155 1.30 5.44 -10.84
C THR A 155 2.76 5.32 -10.36
N SER A 156 3.19 4.12 -9.97
CA SER A 156 4.54 3.86 -9.48
C SER A 156 5.59 4.14 -10.55
N ARG A 157 5.35 3.64 -11.77
CA ARG A 157 6.26 3.82 -12.90
C ARG A 157 6.40 5.29 -13.32
N GLU A 158 5.29 6.02 -13.45
CA GLU A 158 5.27 7.31 -14.13
C GLU A 158 5.43 8.50 -13.18
N LEU A 159 4.99 8.38 -11.93
CA LEU A 159 5.11 9.47 -10.96
C LEU A 159 6.30 9.30 -10.01
N PHE A 160 6.76 8.06 -9.79
CA PHE A 160 7.87 7.77 -8.88
C PHE A 160 9.14 7.24 -9.57
N ASP A 161 9.11 7.07 -10.90
CA ASP A 161 10.20 6.46 -11.66
C ASP A 161 10.59 5.06 -11.11
N HIS A 162 9.62 4.35 -10.53
CA HIS A 162 9.83 3.10 -9.81
C HIS A 162 8.89 2.01 -10.35
N PRO A 163 9.24 1.30 -11.42
CA PRO A 163 8.42 0.20 -11.93
C PRO A 163 8.31 -0.91 -10.88
N ILE A 164 7.11 -1.48 -10.73
CA ILE A 164 6.87 -2.57 -9.77
C ILE A 164 7.42 -3.88 -10.36
N GLU A 165 8.40 -4.46 -9.67
CA GLU A 165 8.90 -5.79 -9.99
C GLU A 165 8.18 -6.85 -9.16
N TRP A 166 7.61 -7.84 -9.85
CA TRP A 166 7.00 -9.00 -9.21
C TRP A 166 8.01 -10.13 -9.13
N SER A 167 8.08 -10.79 -7.96
CA SER A 167 8.90 -12.01 -7.83
C SER A 167 8.27 -13.15 -8.62
N ASP A 168 9.11 -13.92 -9.32
CA ASP A 168 8.74 -15.20 -9.94
C ASP A 168 8.55 -16.34 -8.92
N GLY A 169 8.69 -16.02 -7.62
CA GLY A 169 8.61 -16.94 -6.49
C GLY A 169 9.88 -17.74 -6.25
N THR A 170 10.98 -17.46 -6.96
CA THR A 170 12.28 -18.14 -6.78
C THR A 170 13.46 -17.16 -6.69
N SER A 171 13.22 -15.91 -7.08
CA SER A 171 14.16 -14.80 -7.01
C SER A 171 13.58 -13.61 -6.25
N LEU A 172 14.46 -12.89 -5.55
CA LEU A 172 14.13 -11.66 -4.86
C LEU A 172 14.41 -10.47 -5.80
N PRO A 173 13.44 -9.57 -6.04
CA PRO A 173 13.67 -8.38 -6.84
C PRO A 173 14.59 -7.40 -6.10
N ASP A 174 14.98 -6.31 -6.77
CA ASP A 174 15.81 -5.29 -6.13
C ASP A 174 15.06 -4.55 -5.03
N SER A 175 13.76 -4.33 -5.23
CA SER A 175 12.90 -3.64 -4.28
C SER A 175 11.44 -4.08 -4.39
N TYR A 176 10.66 -3.74 -3.36
CA TYR A 176 9.20 -3.69 -3.46
C TYR A 176 8.69 -2.29 -3.18
N VAL A 177 7.52 -1.96 -3.73
CA VAL A 177 6.88 -0.66 -3.49
C VAL A 177 5.45 -0.84 -2.99
N ILE A 178 5.09 -0.01 -2.01
CA ILE A 178 3.71 0.17 -1.57
C ILE A 178 3.32 1.61 -1.89
N VAL A 179 2.32 1.80 -2.74
CA VAL A 179 1.76 3.12 -3.04
C VAL A 179 0.47 3.32 -2.25
N MET A 180 0.33 4.48 -1.61
CA MET A 180 -0.91 4.91 -0.95
C MET A 180 -1.21 6.37 -1.31
N GLY A 181 -2.49 6.76 -1.21
CA GLY A 181 -2.96 8.10 -1.52
C GLY A 181 -3.68 8.75 -0.35
N LEU A 182 -3.58 10.07 -0.25
CA LEU A 182 -4.47 10.91 0.54
C LEU A 182 -5.15 11.90 -0.41
N VAL A 183 -6.46 11.75 -0.59
CA VAL A 183 -7.26 12.72 -1.35
C VAL A 183 -7.78 13.81 -0.43
N CYS A 184 -7.65 15.08 -0.83
CA CYS A 184 -8.05 16.24 -0.06
C CYS A 184 -8.32 17.47 -0.96
N ASN A 185 -8.72 18.59 -0.35
CA ASN A 185 -9.02 19.84 -1.05
C ASN A 185 -7.93 20.91 -0.87
N GLN A 186 -6.69 20.50 -0.61
CA GLN A 186 -5.56 21.41 -0.46
C GLN A 186 -4.27 20.86 -1.13
N PRO A 187 -3.56 21.69 -1.93
CA PRO A 187 -2.31 21.30 -2.56
C PRO A 187 -1.17 21.17 -1.56
N ASP A 188 -1.22 21.93 -0.48
CA ASP A 188 -0.18 21.95 0.54
C ASP A 188 -0.68 21.22 1.79
N LEU A 189 0.17 20.34 2.32
CA LEU A 189 -0.06 19.70 3.60
C LEU A 189 0.48 20.59 4.73
N PRO A 190 -0.04 20.46 5.97
CA PRO A 190 0.55 21.13 7.12
C PRO A 190 2.05 20.86 7.24
N PRO A 191 2.85 21.78 7.81
CA PRO A 191 4.25 21.51 8.13
C PRO A 191 4.37 20.22 8.96
N ASP A 192 5.39 19.42 8.69
CA ASP A 192 5.63 18.12 9.34
C ASP A 192 4.45 17.14 9.23
N ALA A 193 3.57 17.32 8.24
CA ALA A 193 2.43 16.44 7.98
C ALA A 193 2.83 14.96 7.91
N TRP A 194 3.98 14.70 7.28
CA TRP A 194 4.61 13.39 7.14
C TRP A 194 5.31 12.89 8.42
N GLY A 195 5.60 13.79 9.36
CA GLY A 195 6.48 13.55 10.48
C GLY A 195 7.95 13.48 10.06
N THR A 196 8.83 13.15 11.01
CA THR A 196 10.25 12.95 10.72
C THR A 196 10.44 11.62 9.96
N PRO A 197 11.15 11.60 8.82
CA PRO A 197 11.47 10.37 8.11
C PRO A 197 12.13 9.37 9.06
N ARG A 198 11.57 8.16 9.17
CA ARG A 198 12.21 7.11 9.96
C ARG A 198 13.24 6.42 9.08
N HIS A 199 14.46 6.95 9.05
CA HIS A 199 15.58 6.25 8.44
C HIS A 199 15.79 4.89 9.13
N GLY A 200 15.72 3.82 8.32
CA GLY A 200 16.28 2.49 8.60
C GLY A 200 16.06 1.95 10.00
N VAL A 201 14.98 1.18 10.21
CA VAL A 201 15.07 0.11 11.22
C VAL A 201 15.91 -0.99 10.58
N ALA A 202 17.24 -0.91 10.73
CA ALA A 202 18.13 -2.01 10.40
C ALA A 202 17.56 -3.29 11.02
N ALA A 203 17.42 -4.34 10.21
CA ALA A 203 17.05 -5.65 10.72
C ALA A 203 17.99 -5.97 11.88
N ARG A 204 17.43 -6.25 13.07
CA ARG A 204 18.22 -6.70 14.22
C ARG A 204 19.11 -7.85 13.76
N PRO A 205 20.43 -7.85 14.06
CA PRO A 205 21.28 -8.95 13.66
C PRO A 205 20.72 -10.24 14.23
N SER A 206 20.58 -11.25 13.36
CA SER A 206 20.20 -12.60 13.73
C SER A 206 21.17 -13.10 14.80
N ALA A 207 20.65 -13.40 15.99
CA ALA A 207 21.41 -14.05 17.05
C ALA A 207 21.67 -15.52 16.66
N ARG A 208 22.60 -15.75 15.72
CA ARG A 208 23.20 -17.05 15.46
C ARG A 208 24.70 -16.91 15.24
N ALA A 209 25.41 -16.70 16.33
CA ALA A 209 26.81 -17.09 16.46
C ALA A 209 27.20 -17.18 17.95
N VAL A 210 26.72 -18.24 18.63
CA VAL A 210 27.48 -18.83 19.76
C VAL A 210 27.41 -20.35 19.61
N LYS A 211 28.32 -20.88 18.80
CA LYS A 211 28.92 -22.19 19.01
C LYS A 211 30.41 -22.06 18.75
N ALA A 212 31.18 -21.91 19.82
CA ALA A 212 32.58 -22.27 19.89
C ALA A 212 33.02 -22.25 21.36
N GLN A 213 32.84 -23.38 22.06
CA GLN A 213 33.89 -24.18 22.71
C GLN A 213 33.25 -25.38 23.40
#